data_AF-A0A327WB02-F1
#
_entry.id   AF-A0A327WB02-F1
#
_cell.length_a   1.000
_cell.length_b   1.000
_cell.length_c   1.000
_cell.angle_alpha   90.00
_cell.angle_beta   90.00
_cell.angle_gamma   90.00
#
_symmetry.space_group_name_H-M   'P 1'
#
loop_
_entity.id
_entity.type
_entity.pdbx_description
1 polymer ?
#
loop_
_entity_poly.entity_id
_entity_poly.type
_entity_poly.pdbx_seq_one_letter_code
_entity_poly.pdbx_strand_id
1 'polypeptide(L)'
;MYTESSLNSIQQRFCEGFLYFPFKQLKKSGNHIYKQYKSQSGIRQVLDEQKVTIDFHIFFAQQLREKIARVAVPNGISLMRQVEDLFEGNGRSEQTTAAVFTTFTEILTAYYSELSNYQSVVLLRQQESLKPMTKRNPDCSNAADVFSSEWPRMIKQFINNGNAVVKFLQENLETNNSYHHLPADCTQQEVEDVIVGIQAFNAIQYQLISLLKQWHQRQQQHNRQVYLN
;
A
#
# COMPACT_ATOMS: atom_id res chain seq x y z
N MET A 1 -12.63 -20.94 29.52
CA MET A 1 -12.69 -22.38 29.23
C MET A 1 -12.70 -22.56 27.72
N TYR A 2 -11.55 -22.92 27.13
CA TYR A 2 -11.46 -23.25 25.70
C TYR A 2 -11.63 -24.75 25.53
N THR A 3 -12.51 -25.12 24.63
CA THR A 3 -13.05 -26.46 24.39
C THR A 3 -11.98 -27.48 23.96
N GLU A 4 -11.98 -28.63 24.65
CA GLU A 4 -11.15 -29.81 24.41
C GLU A 4 -11.24 -30.34 22.96
N SER A 5 -12.32 -30.00 22.24
CA SER A 5 -12.58 -30.39 20.85
C SER A 5 -11.55 -29.85 19.84
N SER A 6 -10.84 -28.75 20.16
CA SER A 6 -9.85 -28.14 19.26
C SER A 6 -8.45 -28.77 19.36
N LEU A 7 -8.09 -29.27 20.55
CA LEU A 7 -6.76 -29.82 20.87
C LEU A 7 -6.53 -31.18 20.18
N ASN A 8 -7.55 -32.03 20.14
CA ASN A 8 -7.48 -33.35 19.48
C ASN A 8 -7.18 -33.24 17.98
N SER A 9 -7.74 -32.25 17.28
CA SER A 9 -7.52 -32.07 15.84
C SER A 9 -6.07 -31.67 15.49
N ILE A 10 -5.43 -30.89 16.35
CA ILE A 10 -4.03 -30.43 16.16
C ILE A 10 -3.07 -31.58 16.50
N GLN A 11 -3.37 -32.35 17.55
CA GLN A 11 -2.59 -33.53 17.93
C GLN A 11 -2.68 -34.64 16.90
N GLN A 12 -3.87 -34.89 16.33
CA GLN A 12 -4.08 -35.85 15.23
C GLN A 12 -3.25 -35.53 14.00
N ARG A 13 -3.24 -34.27 13.55
CA ARG A 13 -2.41 -33.86 12.39
C ARG A 13 -0.90 -33.95 12.64
N PHE A 14 -0.43 -33.61 13.84
CA PHE A 14 1.00 -33.67 14.15
C PHE A 14 1.50 -35.10 14.35
N CYS A 15 0.63 -36.00 14.81
CA CYS A 15 0.96 -37.39 15.09
C CYS A 15 0.46 -38.36 14.00
N GLU A 16 0.12 -37.86 12.80
CA GLU A 16 -0.22 -38.71 11.65
C GLU A 16 0.99 -39.63 11.34
N GLY A 17 0.83 -40.93 11.59
CA GLY A 17 1.91 -41.94 11.50
C GLY A 17 2.43 -42.49 12.84
N PHE A 18 2.02 -41.93 13.98
CA PHE A 18 2.35 -42.45 15.31
C PHE A 18 1.17 -43.22 15.92
N LEU A 19 1.44 -44.41 16.46
CA LEU A 19 0.43 -45.28 17.10
C LEU A 19 -0.13 -44.72 18.42
N TYR A 20 0.52 -43.72 19.02
CA TYR A 20 0.07 -43.06 20.26
C TYR A 20 0.52 -41.60 20.30
N PHE A 21 -0.27 -40.72 20.91
CA PHE A 21 0.00 -39.26 21.04
C PHE A 21 1.07 -38.98 22.10
N PRO A 22 2.36 -38.76 21.75
CA PRO A 22 3.44 -38.67 22.74
C PRO A 22 3.56 -37.27 23.38
N PHE A 23 2.80 -36.29 22.87
CA PHE A 23 3.02 -34.88 23.15
C PHE A 23 1.80 -34.21 23.78
N LYS A 24 1.92 -33.91 25.08
CA LYS A 24 1.02 -32.97 25.78
C LYS A 24 1.43 -31.53 25.44
N GLN A 25 0.45 -30.62 25.31
CA GLN A 25 0.62 -29.16 25.15
C GLN A 25 1.29 -28.70 23.83
N LEU A 26 0.90 -29.27 22.69
CA LEU A 26 1.26 -28.70 21.39
C LEU A 26 0.62 -27.31 21.22
N LYS A 27 1.39 -26.39 20.65
CA LYS A 27 0.93 -25.04 20.30
C LYS A 27 0.91 -24.90 18.78
N LYS A 28 0.06 -23.99 18.29
CA LYS A 28 -0.06 -23.66 16.87
C LYS A 28 0.19 -22.17 16.65
N SER A 29 0.99 -21.83 15.66
CA SER A 29 1.19 -20.45 15.17
C SER A 29 1.15 -20.44 13.65
N GLY A 30 0.11 -19.84 13.06
CA GLY A 30 -0.14 -19.94 11.61
C GLY A 30 -0.30 -21.40 11.16
N ASN A 31 0.51 -21.82 10.18
CA ASN A 31 0.55 -23.19 9.67
C ASN A 31 1.43 -24.15 10.48
N HIS A 32 2.19 -23.65 11.46
CA HIS A 32 3.16 -24.44 12.21
C HIS A 32 2.55 -25.01 13.49
N ILE A 33 2.74 -26.31 13.71
CA ILE A 33 2.45 -27.00 14.98
C ILE A 33 3.80 -27.29 15.64
N TYR A 34 3.96 -26.89 16.89
CA TYR A 34 5.25 -27.02 17.59
C TYR A 34 5.06 -27.37 19.07
N LYS A 35 6.11 -27.94 19.66
CA LYS A 35 6.20 -28.19 21.10
C LYS A 35 7.14 -27.17 21.74
N GLN A 36 6.64 -26.46 22.75
CA GLN A 36 7.43 -25.49 23.51
C GLN A 36 7.88 -26.12 24.83
N TYR A 37 9.19 -26.37 24.99
CA TYR A 37 9.74 -26.99 26.19
C TYR A 37 9.99 -26.00 27.35
N LYS A 38 10.18 -24.71 27.05
CA LYS A 38 10.37 -23.62 28.05
C LYS A 38 9.58 -22.37 27.65
N SER A 39 8.96 -21.69 28.61
CA SER A 39 8.10 -20.52 28.36
C SER A 39 8.82 -19.32 27.71
N GLN A 40 10.12 -19.14 27.96
CA GLN A 40 10.96 -18.07 27.41
C GLN A 40 11.95 -18.53 26.32
N SER A 41 11.61 -19.56 25.55
CA SER A 41 12.54 -20.17 24.59
C SER A 41 12.82 -19.36 23.32
N GLY A 42 12.46 -18.07 23.24
CA GLY A 42 12.60 -17.27 22.02
C GLY A 42 11.81 -17.78 20.81
N ILE A 43 10.95 -18.79 20.99
CA ILE A 43 10.33 -19.53 19.88
C ILE A 43 9.42 -18.66 19.01
N ARG A 44 8.87 -17.59 19.58
CA ARG A 44 8.09 -16.60 18.83
C ARG A 44 8.95 -15.89 17.80
N GLN A 45 10.15 -15.46 18.18
CA GLN A 45 11.11 -14.83 17.27
C GLN A 45 11.51 -15.80 16.14
N VAL A 46 11.81 -17.05 16.47
CA VAL A 46 12.14 -18.08 15.47
C VAL A 46 10.97 -18.34 14.51
N LEU A 47 9.74 -18.42 15.02
CA LEU A 47 8.54 -18.62 14.20
C LEU A 47 8.24 -17.39 13.33
N ASP A 48 8.51 -16.18 13.82
CA ASP A 48 8.35 -14.94 13.06
C ASP A 48 9.42 -14.83 11.96
N GLU A 49 10.68 -15.18 12.26
CA GLU A 49 11.77 -15.29 11.28
C GLU A 49 11.50 -16.38 10.23
N GLN A 50 10.94 -17.52 10.63
CA GLN A 50 10.54 -18.58 9.71
C GLN A 50 9.31 -18.21 8.87
N LYS A 51 8.33 -17.46 9.39
CA LYS A 51 7.23 -16.92 8.57
C LYS A 51 7.74 -16.02 7.44
N VAL A 52 8.74 -15.18 7.71
CA VAL A 52 9.39 -14.35 6.69
C VAL A 52 10.19 -15.19 5.68
N THR A 53 10.57 -16.40 6.04
CA THR A 53 11.40 -17.29 5.22
C THR A 53 10.58 -18.31 4.40
N ILE A 54 9.47 -18.81 4.95
CA ILE A 54 8.65 -19.90 4.37
C ILE A 54 7.31 -19.37 3.81
N ASP A 55 6.70 -18.39 4.47
CA ASP A 55 5.39 -17.82 4.12
C ASP A 55 5.51 -16.34 3.66
N PHE A 56 6.61 -15.99 2.97
CA PHE A 56 6.92 -14.60 2.62
C PHE A 56 5.84 -13.94 1.74
N HIS A 57 5.11 -14.71 0.94
CA HIS A 57 3.96 -14.23 0.18
C HIS A 57 2.87 -13.61 1.07
N ILE A 58 2.51 -14.29 2.16
CA ILE A 58 1.50 -13.82 3.11
C ILE A 58 2.00 -12.54 3.77
N PHE A 59 3.28 -12.53 4.17
CA PHE A 59 3.91 -11.39 4.83
C PHE A 59 3.86 -10.13 3.97
N PHE A 60 4.31 -10.19 2.72
CA PHE A 60 4.28 -9.03 1.82
C PHE A 60 2.85 -8.64 1.43
N ALA A 61 1.96 -9.62 1.20
CA ALA A 61 0.56 -9.35 0.89
C ALA A 61 -0.15 -8.61 2.03
N GLN A 62 0.09 -9.03 3.28
CA GLN A 62 -0.47 -8.39 4.46
C GLN A 62 0.09 -6.96 4.62
N GLN A 63 1.40 -6.77 4.50
CA GLN A 63 2.00 -5.42 4.58
C GLN A 63 1.46 -4.48 3.51
N LEU A 64 1.35 -4.92 2.26
CA LEU A 64 0.79 -4.11 1.17
C LEU A 64 -0.67 -3.76 1.45
N ARG A 65 -1.48 -4.76 1.84
CA ARG A 65 -2.90 -4.56 2.13
C ARG A 65 -3.11 -3.58 3.29
N GLU A 66 -2.35 -3.72 4.37
CA GLU A 66 -2.42 -2.82 5.52
C GLU A 66 -1.99 -1.41 5.15
N LYS A 67 -0.92 -1.26 4.37
CA LYS A 67 -0.43 0.04 3.93
C LYS A 67 -1.40 0.75 3.00
N ILE A 68 -2.02 0.03 2.06
CA ILE A 68 -3.06 0.57 1.20
C ILE A 68 -4.25 1.04 2.05
N ALA A 69 -4.76 0.16 2.92
CA ALA A 69 -5.99 0.42 3.67
C ALA A 69 -5.85 1.51 4.75
N ARG A 70 -4.74 1.51 5.48
CA ARG A 70 -4.55 2.36 6.67
C ARG A 70 -3.76 3.62 6.40
N VAL A 71 -3.01 3.67 5.31
CA VAL A 71 -2.12 4.81 5.00
C VAL A 71 -2.49 5.42 3.66
N ALA A 72 -2.40 4.67 2.55
CA ALA A 72 -2.58 5.25 1.22
C ALA A 72 -4.01 5.77 1.00
N VAL A 73 -5.05 4.98 1.25
CA VAL A 73 -6.44 5.42 1.02
C VAL A 73 -6.81 6.65 1.88
N PRO A 74 -6.55 6.68 3.20
CA PRO A 74 -6.82 7.87 4.00
C PRO A 74 -6.06 9.12 3.56
N ASN A 75 -4.77 8.99 3.20
CA ASN A 75 -3.99 10.13 2.71
C ASN A 75 -4.46 10.62 1.33
N GLY A 76 -4.90 9.71 0.46
CA GLY A 76 -5.51 10.05 -0.82
C GLY A 76 -6.81 10.86 -0.64
N ILE A 77 -7.68 10.45 0.29
CA ILE A 77 -8.91 11.19 0.62
C ILE A 77 -8.58 12.58 1.20
N SER A 78 -7.58 12.66 2.07
CA SER A 78 -7.14 13.94 2.64
C SER A 78 -6.62 14.89 1.54
N LEU A 79 -5.84 14.38 0.60
CA LEU A 79 -5.32 15.16 -0.51
C LEU A 79 -6.44 15.60 -1.47
N MET A 80 -7.42 14.73 -1.74
CA MET A 80 -8.59 15.10 -2.53
C MET A 80 -9.32 16.30 -1.93
N ARG A 81 -9.51 16.30 -0.60
CA ARG A 81 -10.13 17.43 0.11
C ARG A 81 -9.31 18.71 0.01
N GLN A 82 -7.99 18.64 0.17
CA GLN A 82 -7.12 19.80 0.00
C GLN A 82 -7.24 20.40 -1.41
N VAL A 83 -7.37 19.55 -2.42
CA VAL A 83 -7.59 19.99 -3.81
C VAL A 83 -9.01 20.55 -4.00
N GLU A 84 -10.04 19.98 -3.37
CA GLU A 84 -11.42 20.49 -3.35
C GLU A 84 -11.53 21.86 -2.68
N ASP A 85 -10.92 22.04 -1.52
CA ASP A 85 -10.89 23.29 -0.76
C ASP A 85 -10.31 24.42 -1.64
N LEU A 86 -9.30 24.09 -2.44
CA LEU A 86 -8.68 25.02 -3.39
C LEU A 86 -9.63 25.40 -4.56
N PHE A 87 -10.60 24.55 -4.91
CA PHE A 87 -11.66 24.89 -5.87
C PHE A 87 -12.83 25.66 -5.25
N GLU A 88 -13.21 25.36 -4.01
CA GLU A 88 -14.31 26.06 -3.32
C GLU A 88 -13.94 27.53 -3.01
N GLY A 89 -12.66 27.81 -2.78
CA GLY A 89 -12.13 29.19 -2.71
C GLY A 89 -12.34 29.98 -4.01
N ASN A 90 -12.17 29.31 -5.17
CA ASN A 90 -12.19 29.93 -6.51
C ASN A 90 -13.59 30.23 -7.09
N GLY A 91 -14.67 29.84 -6.40
CA GLY A 91 -16.05 30.12 -6.83
C GLY A 91 -16.55 31.54 -6.54
N ARG A 92 -15.69 32.46 -6.07
CA ARG A 92 -16.11 33.75 -5.49
C ARG A 92 -15.71 35.00 -6.29
N SER A 93 -14.78 34.92 -7.25
CA SER A 93 -14.44 36.07 -8.10
C SER A 93 -14.66 35.77 -9.58
N GLU A 94 -15.88 36.06 -10.05
CA GLU A 94 -16.08 36.34 -11.46
C GLU A 94 -15.32 37.63 -11.80
N GLN A 95 -14.43 37.52 -12.80
CA GLN A 95 -13.67 38.60 -13.46
C GLN A 95 -12.22 38.73 -12.97
N THR A 96 -11.31 38.32 -13.86
CA THR A 96 -10.09 39.05 -14.30
C THR A 96 -8.80 38.21 -14.32
N THR A 97 -8.74 37.12 -15.13
CA THR A 97 -7.55 36.67 -15.92
C THR A 97 -7.86 35.34 -16.63
N ALA A 98 -8.36 35.39 -17.87
CA ALA A 98 -9.05 34.25 -18.49
C ALA A 98 -8.17 33.04 -18.87
N ALA A 99 -6.88 33.19 -19.17
CA ALA A 99 -6.07 32.09 -19.72
C ALA A 99 -5.24 31.32 -18.65
N VAL A 100 -4.75 32.01 -17.62
CA VAL A 100 -3.99 31.39 -16.53
C VAL A 100 -4.93 30.68 -15.58
N PHE A 101 -6.08 31.31 -15.29
CA PHE A 101 -7.14 30.71 -14.49
C PHE A 101 -7.68 29.41 -15.11
N THR A 102 -7.87 29.38 -16.44
CA THR A 102 -8.31 28.15 -17.13
C THR A 102 -7.25 27.07 -17.05
N THR A 103 -5.98 27.38 -17.34
CA THR A 103 -4.90 26.37 -17.31
C THR A 103 -4.66 25.80 -15.91
N PHE A 104 -4.68 26.66 -14.88
CA PHE A 104 -4.53 26.25 -13.49
C PHE A 104 -5.67 25.34 -13.04
N THR A 105 -6.91 25.76 -13.31
CA THR A 105 -8.12 25.00 -12.98
C THR A 105 -8.17 23.68 -13.74
N GLU A 106 -7.80 23.66 -15.03
CA GLU A 106 -7.74 22.46 -15.86
C GLU A 106 -6.74 21.43 -15.33
N ILE A 107 -5.52 21.86 -14.98
CA ILE A 107 -4.49 20.96 -14.45
C ILE A 107 -4.92 20.36 -13.12
N LEU A 108 -5.45 21.16 -12.20
CA LEU A 108 -5.95 20.65 -10.92
C LEU A 108 -7.17 19.74 -11.09
N THR A 109 -8.06 20.04 -12.05
CA THR A 109 -9.26 19.23 -12.29
C THR A 109 -8.86 17.87 -12.87
N ALA A 110 -7.91 17.88 -13.80
CA ALA A 110 -7.31 16.67 -14.35
C ALA A 110 -6.63 15.84 -13.26
N TYR A 111 -5.85 16.48 -12.38
CA TYR A 111 -5.19 15.80 -11.26
C TYR A 111 -6.20 15.23 -10.26
N TYR A 112 -7.24 15.99 -9.90
CA TYR A 112 -8.30 15.52 -9.01
C TYR A 112 -9.01 14.29 -9.57
N SER A 113 -9.36 14.31 -10.86
CA SER A 113 -9.96 13.16 -11.55
C SER A 113 -9.02 11.96 -11.56
N GLU A 114 -7.73 12.17 -11.82
CA GLU A 114 -6.73 11.11 -11.76
C GLU A 114 -6.59 10.53 -10.34
N LEU A 115 -6.48 11.38 -9.32
CA LEU A 115 -6.37 11.00 -7.91
C LEU A 115 -7.60 10.20 -7.45
N SER A 116 -8.80 10.66 -7.82
CA SER A 116 -10.06 9.98 -7.53
C SER A 116 -10.12 8.59 -8.18
N ASN A 117 -9.76 8.50 -9.47
CA ASN A 117 -9.68 7.22 -10.19
C ASN A 117 -8.62 6.29 -9.60
N TYR A 118 -7.45 6.82 -9.25
CA TYR A 118 -6.38 6.04 -8.66
C TYR A 118 -6.79 5.48 -7.28
N GLN A 119 -7.42 6.29 -6.44
CA GLN A 119 -7.91 5.85 -5.14
C GLN A 119 -9.06 4.84 -5.27
N SER A 120 -10.09 5.17 -6.05
CA SER A 120 -11.33 4.38 -6.13
C SER A 120 -11.20 3.11 -6.97
N VAL A 121 -10.33 3.12 -7.98
CA VAL A 121 -10.19 2.00 -8.90
C VAL A 121 -8.89 1.25 -8.65
N VAL A 122 -7.75 1.94 -8.67
CA VAL A 122 -6.44 1.26 -8.61
C VAL A 122 -6.18 0.71 -7.22
N LEU A 123 -6.17 1.55 -6.18
CA LEU A 123 -5.85 1.11 -4.82
C LEU A 123 -6.86 0.09 -4.27
N LEU A 124 -8.15 0.26 -4.54
CA LEU A 124 -9.17 -0.71 -4.11
C LEU A 124 -9.04 -2.04 -4.85
N ARG A 125 -8.83 -2.06 -6.17
CA ARG A 125 -8.58 -3.32 -6.90
C ARG A 125 -7.31 -4.03 -6.41
N GLN A 126 -6.26 -3.26 -6.12
CA GLN A 126 -5.03 -3.79 -5.53
C GLN A 126 -5.28 -4.39 -4.15
N GLN A 127 -6.13 -3.76 -3.33
CA GLN A 127 -6.51 -4.31 -2.04
C GLN A 127 -7.31 -5.62 -2.17
N GLU A 128 -8.24 -5.68 -3.13
CA GLU A 128 -9.06 -6.87 -3.41
C GLU A 128 -8.21 -8.05 -3.87
N SER A 129 -7.23 -7.83 -4.77
CA SER A 129 -6.37 -8.90 -5.27
C SER A 129 -5.47 -9.51 -4.19
N LEU A 130 -5.19 -8.77 -3.10
CA LEU A 130 -4.42 -9.24 -1.94
C LEU A 130 -5.26 -10.05 -0.94
N LYS A 131 -6.59 -10.01 -1.02
CA LYS A 131 -7.48 -10.74 -0.09
C LYS A 131 -7.25 -12.25 -0.07
N PRO A 132 -7.10 -12.96 -1.19
CA PRO A 132 -6.89 -14.43 -1.19
C PRO A 132 -5.66 -14.87 -0.40
N MET A 133 -4.58 -14.08 -0.44
CA MET A 133 -3.29 -14.37 0.24
C MET A 133 -3.29 -14.02 1.72
N THR A 134 -4.32 -13.33 2.21
CA THR A 134 -4.46 -12.92 3.61
C THR A 134 -5.52 -13.72 4.37
N LYS A 135 -6.05 -14.80 3.76
CA LYS A 135 -7.00 -15.73 4.40
C LYS A 135 -6.29 -16.71 5.35
N ARG A 136 -7.07 -17.36 6.22
CA ARG A 136 -6.59 -18.39 7.17
C ARG A 136 -5.92 -19.58 6.47
N ASN A 137 -6.40 -19.94 5.28
CA ASN A 137 -5.72 -20.81 4.32
C ASN A 137 -5.40 -19.94 3.10
N PRO A 138 -4.17 -19.43 2.98
CA PRO A 138 -3.78 -18.51 1.91
C PRO A 138 -3.68 -19.26 0.58
N ASP A 139 -4.23 -18.67 -0.48
CA ASP A 139 -3.97 -19.09 -1.85
C ASP A 139 -2.91 -18.17 -2.46
N CYS A 140 -1.71 -18.70 -2.64
CA CYS A 140 -0.56 -17.98 -3.19
C CYS A 140 -0.28 -18.33 -4.66
N SER A 141 -1.15 -19.10 -5.32
CA SER A 141 -0.94 -19.58 -6.71
C SER A 141 -0.71 -18.43 -7.69
N ASN A 142 -1.37 -17.29 -7.46
CA ASN A 142 -1.31 -16.10 -8.30
C ASN A 142 -0.45 -14.98 -7.69
N ALA A 143 0.43 -15.29 -6.72
CA ALA A 143 1.28 -14.27 -6.11
C ALA A 143 2.23 -13.60 -7.11
N ALA A 144 2.61 -14.32 -8.16
CA ALA A 144 3.41 -13.78 -9.26
C ALA A 144 2.72 -12.63 -10.02
N ASP A 145 1.40 -12.69 -10.14
CA ASP A 145 0.63 -11.70 -10.88
C ASP A 145 0.55 -10.36 -10.13
N VAL A 146 0.65 -10.38 -8.80
CA VAL A 146 0.57 -9.19 -7.95
C VAL A 146 1.81 -8.30 -8.08
N PHE A 147 2.99 -8.89 -8.29
CA PHE A 147 4.22 -8.14 -8.57
C PHE A 147 4.61 -8.14 -10.05
N SER A 148 3.67 -8.52 -10.94
CA SER A 148 3.81 -8.33 -12.38
C SER A 148 4.11 -6.85 -12.70
N SER A 149 4.64 -6.58 -13.89
CA SER A 149 5.09 -5.24 -14.29
C SER A 149 3.98 -4.18 -14.25
N GLU A 150 2.71 -4.56 -14.16
CA GLU A 150 1.58 -3.65 -14.20
C GLU A 150 1.47 -2.76 -12.96
N TRP A 151 1.58 -3.30 -11.75
CA TRP A 151 1.42 -2.51 -10.52
C TRP A 151 2.51 -1.45 -10.36
N PRO A 152 3.81 -1.80 -10.42
CA PRO A 152 4.85 -0.78 -10.36
C PRO A 152 4.76 0.23 -11.50
N ARG A 153 4.28 -0.17 -12.68
CA ARG A 153 4.08 0.75 -13.81
C ARG A 153 2.98 1.77 -13.53
N MET A 154 1.80 1.32 -13.10
CA MET A 154 0.68 2.21 -12.76
C MET A 154 1.04 3.18 -11.64
N ILE A 155 1.68 2.68 -10.57
CA ILE A 155 2.08 3.53 -9.43
C ILE A 155 3.10 4.58 -9.89
N LYS A 156 4.08 4.21 -10.73
CA LYS A 156 5.07 5.16 -11.26
C LYS A 156 4.45 6.22 -12.17
N GLN A 157 3.50 5.83 -13.01
CA GLN A 157 2.81 6.77 -13.90
C GLN A 157 2.06 7.81 -13.08
N PHE A 158 1.32 7.37 -12.06
CA PHE A 158 0.63 8.27 -11.13
C PHE A 158 1.61 9.24 -10.43
N ILE A 159 2.74 8.73 -9.92
CA ILE A 159 3.77 9.58 -9.30
C ILE A 159 4.31 10.62 -10.29
N ASN A 160 4.59 10.21 -11.54
CA ASN A 160 5.11 11.12 -12.55
C ASN A 160 4.12 12.25 -12.86
N ASN A 161 2.83 11.93 -12.94
CA ASN A 161 1.78 12.92 -13.12
C ASN A 161 1.68 13.87 -11.91
N GLY A 162 1.71 13.33 -10.69
CA GLY A 162 1.77 14.16 -9.48
C GLY A 162 2.99 15.08 -9.42
N ASN A 163 4.16 14.60 -9.83
CA ASN A 163 5.37 15.43 -9.89
C ASN A 163 5.28 16.52 -10.96
N ALA A 164 4.61 16.26 -12.09
CA ALA A 164 4.36 17.27 -13.12
C ALA A 164 3.44 18.38 -12.60
N VAL A 165 2.39 18.02 -11.84
CA VAL A 165 1.49 18.98 -11.18
C VAL A 165 2.24 19.80 -10.13
N VAL A 166 3.06 19.16 -9.29
CA VAL A 166 3.89 19.87 -8.31
C VAL A 166 4.81 20.90 -8.98
N LYS A 167 5.48 20.51 -10.07
CA LYS A 167 6.34 21.43 -10.83
C LYS A 167 5.55 22.62 -11.37
N PHE A 168 4.38 22.37 -11.95
CA PHE A 168 3.49 23.42 -12.43
C PHE A 168 3.07 24.37 -11.29
N LEU A 169 2.64 23.84 -10.14
CA LEU A 169 2.23 24.68 -9.00
C LEU A 169 3.40 25.51 -8.46
N GLN A 170 4.60 24.93 -8.36
CA GLN A 170 5.81 25.65 -7.95
C GLN A 170 6.17 26.78 -8.92
N GLU A 171 6.07 26.54 -10.24
CA GLU A 171 6.30 27.58 -11.25
C GLU A 171 5.34 28.78 -11.11
N ASN A 172 4.08 28.52 -10.69
CA ASN A 172 3.09 29.56 -10.39
C ASN A 172 3.35 30.30 -9.06
N LEU A 173 4.13 29.74 -8.14
CA LEU A 173 4.55 30.40 -6.89
C LEU A 173 5.81 31.25 -7.07
N GLU A 174 6.76 30.81 -7.91
CA GLU A 174 8.10 31.38 -7.98
C GLU A 174 8.21 32.71 -8.74
N THR A 175 7.15 33.21 -9.40
CA THR A 175 7.31 34.26 -10.42
C THR A 175 6.96 35.69 -10.00
N ASN A 176 8.04 36.45 -9.80
CA ASN A 176 8.21 37.86 -10.17
C ASN A 176 8.08 38.13 -11.71
N ASN A 177 7.65 37.14 -12.54
CA ASN A 177 7.42 37.31 -13.98
C ASN A 177 5.91 37.33 -14.28
N SER A 178 5.52 38.35 -15.04
CA SER A 178 4.18 38.92 -15.21
C SER A 178 3.09 38.05 -15.87
N TYR A 179 3.25 36.73 -15.97
CA TYR A 179 2.34 35.85 -16.74
C TYR A 179 1.77 34.66 -15.98
N HIS A 180 2.26 34.33 -14.79
CA HIS A 180 1.76 33.22 -13.97
C HIS A 180 1.40 33.77 -12.59
N HIS A 181 0.19 34.31 -12.48
CA HIS A 181 -0.37 34.71 -11.19
C HIS A 181 -1.32 33.64 -10.71
N LEU A 182 -1.26 33.33 -9.41
CA LEU A 182 -2.30 32.57 -8.74
C LEU A 182 -3.66 33.25 -8.99
N PRO A 183 -4.75 32.46 -9.07
CA PRO A 183 -6.09 33.02 -8.97
C PRO A 183 -6.21 33.97 -7.77
N ALA A 184 -6.95 35.07 -7.93
CA ALA A 184 -7.08 36.10 -6.88
C ALA A 184 -7.64 35.55 -5.56
N ASP A 185 -8.38 34.44 -5.62
CA ASP A 185 -8.98 33.76 -4.47
C ASP A 185 -8.09 32.67 -3.86
N CYS A 186 -6.93 32.35 -4.46
CA CYS A 186 -5.98 31.37 -3.94
C CYS A 186 -4.85 32.06 -3.18
N THR A 187 -4.63 31.65 -1.94
CA THR A 187 -3.44 32.05 -1.19
C THR A 187 -2.25 31.19 -1.57
N GLN A 188 -1.05 31.76 -1.47
CA GLN A 188 0.21 31.02 -1.62
C GLN A 188 0.26 29.81 -0.67
N GLN A 189 -0.20 29.97 0.57
CA GLN A 189 -0.19 28.91 1.57
C GLN A 189 -1.05 27.70 1.15
N GLU A 190 -2.24 27.93 0.60
CA GLU A 190 -3.13 26.84 0.15
C GLU A 190 -2.49 26.03 -0.98
N VAL A 191 -1.80 26.69 -1.90
CA VAL A 191 -1.09 26.03 -3.01
C VAL A 191 0.13 25.26 -2.49
N GLU A 192 0.88 25.83 -1.54
CA GLU A 192 2.00 25.14 -0.87
C GLU A 192 1.52 23.89 -0.12
N ASP A 193 0.39 23.98 0.58
CA ASP A 193 -0.21 22.85 1.30
C ASP A 193 -0.59 21.71 0.35
N VAL A 194 -1.16 22.03 -0.82
CA VAL A 194 -1.44 21.04 -1.88
C VAL A 194 -0.15 20.43 -2.43
N ILE A 195 0.90 21.22 -2.69
CA ILE A 195 2.20 20.71 -3.13
C ILE A 195 2.76 19.70 -2.12
N VAL A 196 2.77 20.06 -0.84
CA VAL A 196 3.25 19.20 0.25
C VAL A 196 2.39 17.93 0.32
N GLY A 197 1.07 18.06 0.18
CA GLY A 197 0.14 16.93 0.15
C GLY A 197 0.43 15.95 -1.00
N ILE A 198 0.65 16.44 -2.22
CA ILE A 198 1.01 15.60 -3.39
C ILE A 198 2.34 14.89 -3.15
N GLN A 199 3.37 15.61 -2.67
CA GLN A 199 4.68 15.03 -2.39
C GLN A 199 4.63 13.95 -1.30
N ALA A 200 3.89 14.19 -0.22
CA ALA A 200 3.69 13.22 0.85
C ALA A 200 2.97 11.97 0.33
N PHE A 201 1.95 12.14 -0.52
CA PHE A 201 1.25 11.02 -1.13
C PHE A 201 2.15 10.23 -2.09
N ASN A 202 2.95 10.91 -2.91
CA ASN A 202 3.94 10.28 -3.78
C ASN A 202 4.98 9.47 -2.98
N ALA A 203 5.41 9.95 -1.82
CA ALA A 203 6.29 9.20 -0.93
C ALA A 203 5.67 7.88 -0.46
N ILE A 204 4.38 7.87 -0.11
CA ILE A 204 3.64 6.64 0.24
C ILE A 204 3.65 5.66 -0.95
N GLN A 205 3.41 6.18 -2.17
CA GLN A 205 3.41 5.38 -3.40
C GLN A 205 4.80 4.76 -3.69
N TYR A 206 5.88 5.51 -3.50
CA TYR A 206 7.25 4.97 -3.61
C TYR A 206 7.51 3.84 -2.63
N GLN A 207 6.99 3.94 -1.41
CA GLN A 207 7.14 2.88 -0.43
C GLN A 207 6.34 1.61 -0.81
N LEU A 208 5.19 1.74 -1.47
CA LEU A 208 4.46 0.60 -2.04
C LEU A 208 5.27 -0.10 -3.14
N ILE A 209 5.89 0.68 -4.04
CA ILE A 209 6.83 0.14 -5.04
C ILE A 209 8.00 -0.59 -4.38
N SER A 210 8.56 -0.04 -3.29
CA SER A 210 9.65 -0.68 -2.55
C SER A 210 9.24 -2.04 -1.99
N LEU A 211 8.05 -2.15 -1.37
CA LEU A 211 7.51 -3.41 -0.88
C LEU A 211 7.31 -4.44 -2.01
N LEU A 212 6.78 -4.02 -3.17
CA LEU A 212 6.63 -4.89 -4.34
C LEU A 212 7.99 -5.40 -4.86
N LYS A 213 9.00 -4.53 -4.91
CA LYS A 213 10.36 -4.91 -5.32
C LYS A 213 10.99 -5.91 -4.35
N GLN A 214 10.85 -5.68 -3.04
CA GLN A 214 11.36 -6.59 -2.01
C GLN A 214 10.69 -7.96 -2.11
N TRP A 215 9.36 -7.99 -2.31
CA TRP A 215 8.64 -9.24 -2.53
C TRP A 215 9.16 -9.98 -3.76
N HIS A 216 9.31 -9.28 -4.89
CA HIS A 216 9.83 -9.86 -6.11
C HIS A 216 11.25 -10.43 -5.95
N GLN A 217 12.15 -9.69 -5.29
CA GLN A 217 13.51 -10.16 -5.00
C GLN A 217 13.50 -11.41 -4.12
N ARG A 218 12.64 -11.45 -3.10
CA ARG A 218 12.52 -12.62 -2.22
C ARG A 218 11.99 -13.84 -2.97
N GLN A 219 11.04 -13.65 -3.89
CA GLN A 219 10.58 -14.72 -4.80
C GLN A 219 11.74 -15.28 -5.62
N GLN A 220 12.51 -14.42 -6.27
CA GLN A 220 13.62 -14.85 -7.13
C GLN A 220 14.67 -15.63 -6.33
N GLN A 221 14.98 -15.20 -5.11
CA GLN A 221 15.88 -15.92 -4.21
C GLN A 221 15.33 -17.30 -3.84
N HIS A 222 14.05 -17.37 -3.45
CA HIS A 222 13.40 -18.63 -3.11
C HIS A 222 13.40 -19.60 -4.30
N ASN A 223 13.00 -19.13 -5.49
CA ASN A 223 13.01 -19.94 -6.70
C ASN A 223 14.41 -20.49 -6.99
N ARG A 224 15.47 -19.66 -6.93
CA ARG A 224 16.86 -20.11 -7.13
C ARG A 224 17.28 -21.17 -6.12
N GLN A 225 16.89 -21.03 -4.86
CA GLN A 225 17.18 -22.03 -3.82
C GLN A 225 16.44 -23.36 -4.06
N VAL A 226 15.22 -23.32 -4.60
CA VAL A 226 14.46 -24.52 -4.95
C VAL A 226 15.03 -25.22 -6.19
N TYR A 227 15.56 -24.48 -7.18
CA TYR A 227 16.15 -25.07 -8.39
C TYR A 227 17.57 -25.62 -8.21
N LEU A 228 18.30 -25.17 -7.18
CA LEU A 228 19.69 -25.56 -6.91
C LEU A 228 19.81 -26.69 -5.86
N ASN A 229 18.72 -27.06 -5.19
CA ASN A 229 18.62 -28.21 -4.28
C ASN A 229 17.84 -29.34 -4.94
#